data_AF-A0A9E6FDP7-F1
#
_entry.id   AF-A0A9E6FDP7-F1
#
_cell.length_a   1.000
_cell.length_b   1.000
_cell.length_c   1.000
_cell.angle_alpha   90.00
_cell.angle_beta   90.00
_cell.angle_gamma   90.00
#
_symmetry.space_group_name_H-M   'P 1'
#
loop_
_entity.id
_entity.type
_entity.pdbx_description
1 polymer ?
#
loop_
_entity_poly.entity_id
_entity_poly.type
_entity_poly.pdbx_seq_one_letter_code
_entity_poly.pdbx_strand_id
1 'polypeptide(L)'
;MLDNKHEIMIIDDEAINISVLSEVLKPHFIVSVFKSGVEALKQIELGKKPDLILLDVNMPELNGYEILDRLNQGESSKDIPVIILTVLNSVSDEEKGLNAGAVDFISKPFHAQIILARVRLQIELKDSRDRLKGENVYLEKEVAKRFRENQLIFDVTMDIVTQLVETRDEETAHHITRSRAYMEVLTRRLAMNPRYTALIDEAYIERLVKACPLHDIGKVGISDQILLKPGILTTEEYDLMKEHVMIGYRSIQRAVENSILKDLLNSSGDSLPMEFFREAMSIVRSHHEHYDGSGYPDGLKGEEIPLSARIMALVDVFDALTNHRVYKPAWSIEKAVEYIEMQSGYQFDPDVVDAMLSEIDSFKDIFHKLSV
;
A
#
# COMPACT_ATOMS: atom_id res chain seq x y z
N MET A 1 1.78 -3.19 -42.22
CA MET A 1 3.01 -2.39 -42.30
C MET A 1 2.64 -1.00 -41.83
N LEU A 2 2.89 -0.67 -40.56
CA LEU A 2 2.50 0.60 -39.97
C LEU A 2 3.48 1.68 -40.43
N ASP A 3 2.97 2.67 -41.16
CA ASP A 3 3.64 3.89 -41.63
C ASP A 3 3.97 4.86 -40.47
N ASN A 4 4.58 4.38 -39.37
CA ASN A 4 5.16 5.27 -38.36
C ASN A 4 6.58 5.60 -38.78
N LYS A 5 6.73 6.54 -39.71
CA LYS A 5 8.03 7.16 -39.94
C LYS A 5 8.35 8.03 -38.73
N HIS A 6 9.38 7.66 -37.97
CA HIS A 6 9.89 8.48 -36.86
C HIS A 6 10.20 9.90 -37.33
N GLU A 7 9.94 10.90 -36.49
CA GLU A 7 10.27 12.29 -36.77
C GLU A 7 11.67 12.63 -36.27
N ILE A 8 12.54 13.06 -37.17
CA ILE A 8 13.86 13.60 -36.87
C ILE A 8 13.82 15.11 -37.04
N MET A 9 14.21 15.82 -35.99
CA MET A 9 14.34 17.27 -36.00
C MET A 9 15.81 17.64 -36.22
N ILE A 10 16.09 18.40 -37.27
CA ILE A 10 17.42 18.93 -37.57
C ILE A 10 17.46 20.40 -37.13
N ILE A 11 18.45 20.75 -36.32
CA ILE A 11 18.69 22.11 -35.85
C ILE A 11 20.12 22.50 -36.25
N ASP A 12 20.24 23.29 -37.32
CA ASP A 12 21.51 23.73 -37.90
C ASP A 12 21.24 25.02 -38.69
N ASP A 13 22.11 26.04 -38.58
CA ASP A 13 21.96 27.32 -39.28
C ASP A 13 22.58 27.30 -40.69
N GLU A 14 23.45 26.35 -40.98
CA GLU A 14 24.12 26.20 -42.28
C GLU A 14 23.23 25.44 -43.29
N ALA A 15 22.84 26.12 -44.36
CA ALA A 15 21.96 25.55 -45.40
C ALA A 15 22.52 24.29 -46.09
N ILE A 16 23.85 24.17 -46.19
CA ILE A 16 24.52 23.00 -46.80
C ILE A 16 24.32 21.76 -45.92
N ASN A 17 24.54 21.87 -44.61
CA ASN A 17 24.36 20.78 -43.65
C ASN A 17 22.91 20.29 -43.66
N ILE A 18 21.97 21.24 -43.58
CA ILE A 18 20.53 20.96 -43.67
C ILE A 18 20.19 20.18 -44.93
N SER A 19 20.73 20.60 -46.10
CA SER A 19 20.45 19.95 -47.38
C SER A 19 20.95 18.52 -47.41
N VAL A 20 22.20 18.28 -46.98
CA VAL A 20 22.81 16.94 -46.95
C VAL A 20 22.06 16.02 -45.99
N LEU A 21 21.81 16.46 -44.76
CA LEU A 21 21.09 15.67 -43.76
C LEU A 21 19.65 15.38 -44.22
N SER A 22 18.98 16.36 -44.81
CA SER A 22 17.63 16.18 -45.35
C SER A 22 17.60 15.16 -46.49
N GLU A 23 18.55 15.21 -47.42
CA GLU A 23 18.63 14.28 -48.56
C GLU A 23 18.84 12.84 -48.08
N VAL A 24 19.70 12.66 -47.06
CA VAL A 24 20.00 11.35 -46.48
C VAL A 24 18.82 10.79 -45.68
N LEU A 25 18.09 11.62 -44.91
CA LEU A 25 17.11 11.16 -43.93
C LEU A 25 15.67 11.10 -44.45
N LYS A 26 15.24 12.01 -45.32
CA LYS A 26 13.85 12.05 -45.85
C LYS A 26 13.35 10.74 -46.51
N PRO A 27 14.20 9.92 -47.16
CA PRO A 27 13.75 8.63 -47.69
C PRO A 27 13.27 7.67 -46.60
N HIS A 28 13.78 7.80 -45.37
CA HIS A 28 13.57 6.85 -44.27
C HIS A 28 12.72 7.40 -43.13
N PHE A 29 12.73 8.72 -42.90
CA PHE A 29 12.14 9.37 -41.72
C PHE A 29 11.31 10.60 -42.10
N ILE A 30 10.44 11.05 -41.19
CA ILE A 30 9.85 12.39 -41.27
C ILE A 30 10.92 13.37 -40.79
N VAL A 31 11.22 14.41 -41.57
CA VAL A 31 12.26 15.37 -41.22
C VAL A 31 11.66 16.74 -41.04
N SER A 32 11.87 17.34 -39.87
CA SER A 32 11.63 18.76 -39.63
C SER A 32 12.94 19.49 -39.44
N VAL A 33 12.99 20.75 -39.90
CA VAL A 33 14.23 21.54 -39.94
C VAL A 33 13.98 22.88 -39.28
N PHE A 34 14.90 23.29 -38.42
CA PHE A 34 14.94 24.59 -37.78
C PHE A 34 16.32 25.21 -37.96
N LYS A 35 16.36 26.49 -38.33
CA LYS A 35 17.62 27.25 -38.49
C LYS A 35 18.02 28.00 -37.22
N SER A 36 17.13 28.05 -36.22
CA SER A 36 17.37 28.67 -34.93
C SER A 36 16.98 27.71 -33.82
N GLY A 37 17.88 27.56 -32.84
CA GLY A 37 17.62 26.79 -31.63
C GLY A 37 16.46 27.34 -30.80
N VAL A 38 16.24 28.66 -30.82
CA VAL A 38 15.10 29.30 -30.13
C VAL A 38 13.77 28.81 -30.71
N GLU A 39 13.67 28.78 -32.04
CA GLU A 39 12.46 28.35 -32.73
C GLU A 39 12.18 26.86 -32.49
N ALA A 40 13.23 26.03 -32.51
CA ALA A 40 13.13 24.60 -32.24
C ALA A 40 12.61 24.32 -30.82
N LEU A 41 13.22 24.96 -29.81
CA LEU A 41 12.79 24.85 -28.41
C LEU A 41 11.34 25.27 -28.23
N LYS A 42 10.94 26.41 -28.83
CA LYS A 42 9.55 26.88 -28.79
C LYS A 42 8.57 25.85 -29.37
N GLN A 43 8.92 25.16 -30.45
CA GLN A 43 8.04 24.11 -30.99
C GLN A 43 7.93 22.91 -30.05
N ILE A 44 9.02 22.53 -29.39
CA ILE A 44 9.02 21.44 -28.40
C ILE A 44 8.15 21.80 -27.20
N GLU A 45 8.26 23.03 -26.70
CA GLU A 45 7.40 23.57 -25.63
C GLU A 45 5.92 23.61 -26.03
N LEU A 46 5.62 23.91 -27.30
CA LEU A 46 4.26 23.87 -27.85
C LEU A 46 3.70 22.46 -28.04
N GLY A 47 4.46 21.41 -27.68
CA GLY A 47 4.01 20.02 -27.67
C GLY A 47 4.56 19.17 -28.82
N LYS A 48 5.47 19.70 -29.65
CA LYS A 48 6.13 18.91 -30.68
C LYS A 48 7.14 17.94 -30.06
N LYS A 49 7.00 16.63 -30.32
CA LYS A 49 7.86 15.59 -29.76
C LYS A 49 8.53 14.79 -30.88
N PRO A 50 9.67 15.26 -31.41
CA PRO A 50 10.47 14.45 -32.34
C PRO A 50 11.00 13.19 -31.64
N ASP A 51 11.28 12.16 -32.42
CA ASP A 51 11.89 10.91 -31.96
C ASP A 51 13.42 11.02 -31.82
N LEU A 52 14.04 11.99 -32.49
CA LEU A 52 15.47 12.27 -32.42
C LEU A 52 15.76 13.72 -32.83
N ILE A 53 16.71 14.36 -32.16
CA ILE A 53 17.21 15.68 -32.55
C ILE A 53 18.65 15.54 -33.05
N LEU A 54 18.93 16.11 -34.23
CA LEU A 54 20.28 16.36 -34.72
C LEU A 54 20.59 17.84 -34.49
N LEU A 55 21.57 18.13 -33.64
CA LEU A 55 21.83 19.48 -33.14
C LEU A 55 23.24 19.93 -33.46
N ASP A 56 23.37 21.01 -34.23
CA ASP A 56 24.66 21.67 -34.39
C ASP A 56 25.10 22.40 -33.12
N VAL A 57 26.40 22.35 -32.85
CA VAL A 57 26.99 23.01 -31.67
C VAL A 57 27.23 24.49 -31.91
N ASN A 58 27.64 24.86 -33.12
CA ASN A 58 28.18 26.17 -33.44
C ASN A 58 27.13 27.03 -34.17
N MET A 59 26.05 27.36 -33.46
CA MET A 59 25.00 28.22 -34.00
C MET A 59 25.02 29.65 -33.41
N PRO A 60 24.54 30.65 -34.16
CA PRO A 60 24.26 31.99 -33.65
C PRO A 60 23.19 31.97 -32.54
N GLU A 61 23.24 32.97 -31.65
CA GLU A 61 22.29 33.20 -30.55
C GLU A 61 22.36 32.22 -29.38
N LEU A 62 22.18 30.92 -29.63
CA LEU A 62 22.20 29.85 -28.61
C LEU A 62 23.11 28.71 -29.07
N ASN A 63 24.08 28.37 -28.24
CA ASN A 63 24.97 27.26 -28.51
C ASN A 63 24.21 25.92 -28.37
N GLY A 64 24.57 24.90 -29.17
CA GLY A 64 23.99 23.56 -29.06
C GLY A 64 24.05 22.95 -27.66
N TYR A 65 25.08 23.24 -26.86
CA TYR A 65 25.15 22.78 -25.47
C TYR A 65 24.10 23.45 -24.57
N GLU A 66 23.80 24.73 -24.79
CA GLU A 66 22.78 25.45 -24.02
C GLU A 66 21.38 24.95 -24.37
N ILE A 67 21.16 24.59 -25.64
CA ILE A 67 19.91 23.98 -26.10
C ILE A 67 19.74 22.59 -25.48
N LEU A 68 20.79 21.78 -25.47
CA LEU A 68 20.79 20.46 -24.85
C LEU A 68 20.47 20.53 -23.35
N ASP A 69 21.07 21.46 -22.61
CA ASP A 69 20.79 21.66 -21.19
C ASP A 69 19.31 22.00 -20.95
N ARG A 70 18.72 22.90 -21.75
CA ARG A 70 17.28 23.21 -21.67
C ARG A 70 16.40 22.01 -21.98
N LEU A 71 16.76 21.19 -22.97
CA LEU A 71 16.02 19.98 -23.31
C LEU A 71 16.03 18.98 -22.15
N ASN A 72 17.16 18.83 -21.46
CA ASN A 72 17.32 17.93 -20.31
C ASN A 72 16.55 18.40 -19.08
N GLN A 73 16.36 19.71 -18.92
CA GLN A 73 15.58 20.29 -17.81
C GLN A 73 14.05 20.17 -18.03
N GLY A 74 13.60 20.02 -19.27
CA GLY A 74 12.17 19.91 -19.59
C GLY A 74 11.60 18.50 -19.38
N GLU A 75 10.54 18.34 -18.58
CA GLU A 75 9.92 17.03 -18.33
C GLU A 75 9.42 16.32 -19.60
N SER A 76 8.94 17.08 -20.58
CA SER A 76 8.43 16.55 -21.85
C SER A 76 9.50 16.34 -22.92
N SER A 77 10.71 16.86 -22.72
CA SER A 77 11.81 16.84 -23.70
C SER A 77 13.01 16.01 -23.27
N LYS A 78 13.18 15.74 -21.96
CA LYS A 78 14.31 14.98 -21.40
C LYS A 78 14.48 13.55 -21.95
N ASP A 79 13.41 12.99 -22.50
CA ASP A 79 13.40 11.64 -23.07
C ASP A 79 13.75 11.62 -24.57
N ILE A 80 13.87 12.79 -25.21
CA ILE A 80 14.21 12.90 -26.63
C ILE A 80 15.72 12.74 -26.78
N PRO A 81 16.21 11.72 -27.51
CA PRO A 81 17.64 11.57 -27.76
C PRO A 81 18.14 12.72 -28.65
N VAL A 82 19.31 13.28 -28.29
CA VAL A 82 19.98 14.34 -29.04
C VAL A 82 21.35 13.84 -29.52
N ILE A 83 21.57 13.87 -30.83
CA ILE A 83 22.87 13.63 -31.46
C ILE A 83 23.49 14.98 -31.80
N ILE A 84 24.70 15.21 -31.31
CA ILE A 84 25.46 16.44 -31.57
C ILE A 84 26.15 16.35 -32.94
N LEU A 85 26.01 17.40 -33.76
CA LEU A 85 26.75 17.62 -35.00
C LEU A 85 27.92 18.56 -34.73
N THR A 86 29.14 18.16 -35.08
CA THR A 86 30.33 18.93 -34.67
C THR A 86 31.53 18.66 -35.58
N VAL A 87 32.48 19.60 -35.60
CA VAL A 87 33.82 19.41 -36.20
C VAL A 87 34.74 18.91 -35.10
N LEU A 88 34.87 17.59 -34.96
CA LEU A 88 35.67 17.00 -33.89
C LEU A 88 37.16 17.04 -34.24
N ASN A 89 37.91 17.85 -33.50
CA ASN A 89 39.36 17.95 -33.60
C ASN A 89 40.08 17.37 -32.37
N SER A 90 39.35 16.95 -31.32
CA SER A 90 39.93 16.40 -30.10
C SER A 90 38.95 15.49 -29.34
N VAL A 91 39.50 14.53 -28.56
CA VAL A 91 38.74 13.66 -27.64
C VAL A 91 37.99 14.46 -26.56
N SER A 92 38.51 15.65 -26.19
CA SER A 92 37.90 16.50 -25.16
C SER A 92 36.54 17.05 -25.56
N ASP A 93 36.26 17.19 -26.86
CA ASP A 93 34.99 17.75 -27.34
C ASP A 93 33.87 16.70 -27.35
N GLU A 94 34.20 15.43 -27.61
CA GLU A 94 33.26 14.30 -27.49
C GLU A 94 32.86 14.09 -26.03
N GLU A 95 33.82 14.13 -25.11
CA GLU A 95 33.60 13.95 -23.67
C GLU A 95 32.67 15.03 -23.10
N LYS A 96 32.84 16.29 -23.53
CA LYS A 96 31.94 17.39 -23.14
C LYS A 96 30.50 17.17 -23.59
N GLY A 97 30.29 16.71 -24.82
CA GLY A 97 28.95 16.46 -25.35
C GLY A 97 28.21 15.32 -24.66
N LEU A 98 28.91 14.22 -24.38
CA LEU A 98 28.33 13.10 -23.63
C LEU A 98 28.02 13.50 -22.18
N ASN A 99 28.92 14.23 -21.52
CA ASN A 99 28.69 14.73 -20.16
C ASN A 99 27.55 15.76 -20.08
N ALA A 100 27.29 16.49 -21.18
CA ALA A 100 26.15 17.39 -21.29
C ALA A 100 24.81 16.67 -21.56
N GLY A 101 24.83 15.35 -21.76
CA GLY A 101 23.62 14.53 -21.94
C GLY A 101 23.27 14.19 -23.39
N ALA A 102 24.17 14.43 -24.36
CA ALA A 102 23.98 13.94 -25.72
C ALA A 102 24.10 12.41 -25.77
N VAL A 103 23.28 11.76 -26.59
CA VAL A 103 23.30 10.29 -26.69
C VAL A 103 24.34 9.78 -27.67
N ASP A 104 24.79 10.64 -28.60
CA ASP A 104 25.81 10.34 -29.60
C ASP A 104 26.31 11.63 -30.27
N PHE A 105 27.29 11.49 -31.17
CA PHE A 105 27.79 12.58 -32.01
C PHE A 105 28.04 12.12 -33.47
N ILE A 106 27.99 13.07 -34.40
CA ILE A 106 28.35 12.90 -35.80
C ILE A 106 29.37 13.98 -36.17
N SER A 107 30.56 13.54 -36.60
CA SER A 107 31.59 14.45 -37.09
C SER A 107 31.28 14.96 -38.50
N LYS A 108 31.59 16.23 -38.74
CA LYS A 108 31.66 16.84 -40.07
C LYS A 108 33.05 16.58 -40.68
N PRO A 109 33.19 16.29 -42.00
CA PRO A 109 32.13 16.25 -43.01
C PRO A 109 31.25 15.00 -42.91
N PHE A 110 29.98 15.15 -43.29
CA PHE A 110 28.98 14.12 -43.15
C PHE A 110 29.16 12.95 -44.13
N HIS A 111 29.08 11.73 -43.60
CA HIS A 111 28.99 10.50 -44.39
C HIS A 111 27.60 9.89 -44.26
N ALA A 112 26.89 9.75 -45.39
CA ALA A 112 25.50 9.29 -45.42
C ALA A 112 25.27 7.96 -44.67
N GLN A 113 26.18 6.99 -44.84
CA GLN A 113 26.08 5.69 -44.17
C GLN A 113 26.26 5.79 -42.64
N ILE A 114 27.12 6.69 -42.17
CA ILE A 114 27.36 6.91 -40.73
C ILE A 114 26.13 7.58 -40.09
N ILE A 115 25.58 8.61 -40.75
CA ILE A 115 24.35 9.28 -40.28
C ILE A 115 23.22 8.26 -40.14
N LEU A 116 22.97 7.47 -41.19
CA LEU A 116 21.89 6.50 -41.19
C LEU A 116 22.07 5.43 -40.12
N ALA A 117 23.28 4.91 -39.94
CA ALA A 117 23.57 3.90 -38.93
C ALA A 117 23.32 4.44 -37.51
N ARG A 118 23.85 5.63 -37.19
CA ARG A 118 23.71 6.24 -35.86
C ARG A 118 22.29 6.64 -35.54
N VAL A 119 21.61 7.28 -36.50
CA VAL A 119 20.19 7.65 -36.36
C VAL A 119 19.33 6.40 -36.12
N ARG A 120 19.48 5.34 -36.92
CA ARG A 120 18.71 4.11 -36.74
C ARG A 120 18.94 3.47 -35.39
N LEU A 121 20.19 3.42 -34.93
CA LEU A 121 20.53 2.88 -33.61
C LEU A 121 19.84 3.66 -32.49
N GLN A 122 19.87 5.00 -32.53
CA GLN A 122 19.27 5.82 -31.47
C GLN A 122 17.74 5.74 -31.46
N ILE A 123 17.13 5.62 -32.64
CA ILE A 123 15.69 5.36 -32.75
C ILE A 123 15.33 3.99 -32.16
N GLU A 124 16.05 2.93 -32.51
CA GLU A 124 15.81 1.59 -31.96
C GLU A 124 15.97 1.56 -30.42
N LEU A 125 16.98 2.25 -29.89
CA LEU A 125 17.20 2.40 -28.45
C LEU A 125 16.08 3.19 -27.78
N LYS A 126 15.56 4.26 -28.42
CA LYS A 126 14.40 5.00 -27.93
C LYS A 126 13.16 4.13 -27.89
N ASP A 127 12.85 3.42 -28.97
CA ASP A 127 11.67 2.54 -29.05
C ASP A 127 11.70 1.45 -27.97
N SER A 128 12.87 0.85 -27.75
CA SER A 128 13.05 -0.14 -26.68
C SER A 128 12.79 0.46 -25.29
N ARG A 129 13.30 1.68 -25.05
CA ARG A 129 13.11 2.40 -23.78
C ARG A 129 11.65 2.79 -23.56
N ASP A 130 10.99 3.32 -24.58
CA ASP A 130 9.58 3.71 -24.55
C ASP A 130 8.69 2.48 -24.32
N ARG A 131 9.01 1.35 -24.96
CA ARG A 131 8.35 0.07 -24.73
C ARG A 131 8.50 -0.42 -23.29
N LEU A 132 9.72 -0.45 -22.76
CA LEU A 132 9.98 -0.86 -21.37
C LEU A 132 9.26 0.04 -20.36
N LYS A 133 9.24 1.35 -20.58
CA LYS A 133 8.46 2.28 -19.76
C LYS A 133 6.97 1.95 -19.81
N GLY A 134 6.42 1.68 -21.00
CA GLY A 134 5.04 1.27 -21.18
C GLY A 134 4.70 -0.05 -20.47
N GLU A 135 5.57 -1.05 -20.59
CA GLU A 135 5.46 -2.35 -19.91
C GLU A 135 5.51 -2.18 -18.38
N ASN A 136 6.42 -1.35 -17.85
CA ASN A 136 6.49 -1.06 -16.42
C ASN A 136 5.20 -0.42 -15.89
N VAL A 137 4.69 0.62 -16.57
CA VAL A 137 3.43 1.28 -16.17
C VAL A 137 2.25 0.29 -16.22
N TYR A 138 2.23 -0.60 -17.22
CA TYR A 138 1.21 -1.65 -17.30
C TYR A 138 1.34 -2.65 -16.15
N LEU A 139 2.56 -3.12 -15.86
CA LEU A 139 2.84 -4.05 -14.78
C LEU A 139 2.50 -3.46 -13.41
N GLU A 140 2.85 -2.20 -13.14
CA GLU A 140 2.48 -1.51 -11.90
C GLU A 140 0.95 -1.47 -11.69
N LYS A 141 0.21 -1.18 -12.76
CA LYS A 141 -1.26 -1.21 -12.72
C LYS A 141 -1.81 -2.60 -12.49
N GLU A 142 -1.24 -3.61 -13.14
CA GLU A 142 -1.67 -5.00 -12.96
C GLU A 142 -1.34 -5.50 -11.55
N VAL A 143 -0.17 -5.19 -10.99
CA VAL A 143 0.18 -5.49 -9.59
C VAL A 143 -0.79 -4.82 -8.64
N ALA A 144 -1.08 -3.52 -8.80
CA ALA A 144 -2.04 -2.81 -7.95
C ALA A 144 -3.47 -3.37 -8.06
N LYS A 145 -3.85 -3.86 -9.25
CA LYS A 145 -5.13 -4.54 -9.46
C LYS A 145 -5.16 -5.89 -8.75
N ARG A 146 -4.15 -6.74 -8.93
CA ARG A 146 -4.05 -8.05 -8.29
C ARG A 146 -3.96 -7.95 -6.78
N PHE A 147 -3.26 -6.94 -6.27
CA PHE A 147 -3.22 -6.66 -4.84
C PHE A 147 -4.62 -6.38 -4.28
N ARG A 148 -5.40 -5.51 -4.94
CA ARG A 148 -6.79 -5.23 -4.54
C ARG A 148 -7.70 -6.45 -4.64
N GLU A 149 -7.56 -7.25 -5.70
CA GLU A 149 -8.32 -8.51 -5.86
C GLU A 149 -8.00 -9.48 -4.70
N ASN A 150 -6.72 -9.67 -4.37
CA ASN A 150 -6.30 -10.55 -3.28
C ASN A 150 -6.75 -10.04 -1.90
N GLN A 151 -6.68 -8.73 -1.65
CA GLN A 151 -7.20 -8.13 -0.42
C GLN A 151 -8.70 -8.37 -0.27
N LEU A 152 -9.49 -8.11 -1.32
CA LEU A 152 -10.94 -8.36 -1.27
C LEU A 152 -11.26 -9.85 -1.04
N ILE A 153 -10.55 -10.76 -1.70
CA ILE A 153 -10.72 -12.20 -1.49
C ILE A 153 -10.41 -12.56 -0.03
N PHE A 154 -9.32 -12.02 0.53
CA PHE A 154 -8.93 -12.26 1.91
C PHE A 154 -9.99 -11.75 2.90
N ASP A 155 -10.40 -10.49 2.76
CA ASP A 155 -11.38 -9.85 3.64
C ASP A 155 -12.71 -10.61 3.62
N VAL A 156 -13.24 -10.94 2.44
CA VAL A 156 -14.48 -11.72 2.30
C VAL A 156 -14.33 -13.13 2.86
N THR A 157 -13.19 -13.79 2.68
CA THR A 157 -12.96 -15.13 3.25
C THR A 157 -12.93 -15.10 4.77
N MET A 158 -12.30 -14.07 5.34
CA MET A 158 -12.22 -13.87 6.77
C MET A 158 -13.61 -13.57 7.36
N ASP A 159 -14.41 -12.74 6.69
CA ASP A 159 -15.82 -12.50 7.04
C ASP A 159 -16.64 -13.78 7.02
N ILE A 160 -16.48 -14.63 5.99
CA ILE A 160 -17.19 -15.93 5.92
C ILE A 160 -16.81 -16.81 7.12
N VAL A 161 -15.52 -16.94 7.42
CA VAL A 161 -15.03 -17.80 8.51
C VAL A 161 -15.53 -17.32 9.87
N THR A 162 -15.53 -16.01 10.09
CA THR A 162 -15.97 -15.40 11.36
C THR A 162 -17.48 -15.47 11.52
N GLN A 163 -18.25 -15.20 10.46
CA GLN A 163 -19.69 -15.42 10.44
C GLN A 163 -20.08 -16.87 10.72
N LEU A 164 -19.34 -17.85 10.18
CA LEU A 164 -19.62 -19.27 10.47
C LEU A 164 -19.49 -19.60 11.97
N VAL A 165 -18.55 -18.97 12.67
CA VAL A 165 -18.43 -19.12 14.12
C VAL A 165 -19.60 -18.44 14.83
N GLU A 166 -19.94 -17.21 14.43
CA GLU A 166 -21.13 -16.51 14.96
C GLU A 166 -22.42 -17.31 14.72
N THR A 167 -22.63 -18.01 13.60
CA THR A 167 -23.89 -18.77 13.40
C THR A 167 -24.13 -19.89 14.42
N ARG A 168 -23.09 -20.31 15.16
CA ARG A 168 -23.23 -21.29 16.25
C ARG A 168 -23.48 -20.66 17.62
N ASP A 169 -23.30 -19.35 17.76
CA ASP A 169 -23.54 -18.60 18.98
C ASP A 169 -24.68 -17.61 18.72
N GLU A 170 -25.52 -17.28 19.70
CA GLU A 170 -26.62 -16.34 19.47
C GLU A 170 -26.15 -14.88 19.49
N GLU A 171 -24.93 -14.62 19.03
CA GLU A 171 -24.41 -13.28 18.81
C GLU A 171 -25.07 -12.71 17.55
N THR A 172 -25.55 -11.47 17.66
CA THR A 172 -26.28 -10.83 16.56
C THR A 172 -25.39 -10.73 15.33
N ALA A 173 -25.94 -10.92 14.12
CA ALA A 173 -25.22 -10.81 12.83
C ALA A 173 -24.44 -9.49 12.59
N HIS A 174 -24.61 -8.49 13.46
CA HIS A 174 -23.93 -7.20 13.43
C HIS A 174 -22.81 -7.06 14.47
N HIS A 175 -22.57 -8.05 15.35
CA HIS A 175 -21.55 -7.99 16.41
C HIS A 175 -20.15 -7.76 15.81
N ILE A 176 -19.70 -8.60 14.88
CA ILE A 176 -18.43 -8.38 14.17
C ILE A 176 -18.29 -6.96 13.61
N THR A 177 -19.34 -6.43 12.99
CA THR A 177 -19.29 -5.10 12.36
C THR A 177 -19.16 -3.99 13.40
N ARG A 178 -19.90 -4.09 14.51
CA ARG A 178 -19.81 -3.14 15.62
C ARG A 178 -18.47 -3.22 16.34
N SER A 179 -18.00 -4.42 16.66
CA SER A 179 -16.72 -4.66 17.33
C SER A 179 -15.56 -4.06 16.53
N ARG A 180 -15.55 -4.22 15.20
CA ARG A 180 -14.58 -3.55 14.31
C ARG A 180 -14.62 -2.03 14.42
N ALA A 181 -15.82 -1.45 14.40
CA ALA A 181 -16.00 0.00 14.48
C ALA A 181 -15.56 0.56 15.84
N TYR A 182 -15.92 -0.11 16.94
CA TYR A 182 -15.47 0.27 18.29
C TYR A 182 -13.95 0.14 18.44
N MET A 183 -13.38 -0.97 17.94
CA MET A 183 -11.92 -1.20 17.92
C MET A 183 -11.19 -0.07 17.19
N GLU A 184 -11.70 0.35 16.02
CA GLU A 184 -11.09 1.44 15.25
C GLU A 184 -11.12 2.76 16.02
N VAL A 185 -12.30 3.16 16.50
CA VAL A 185 -12.48 4.42 17.25
C VAL A 185 -11.57 4.45 18.48
N LEU A 186 -11.55 3.36 19.24
CA LEU A 186 -10.78 3.30 20.48
C LEU A 186 -9.27 3.32 20.23
N THR A 187 -8.80 2.57 19.23
CA THR A 187 -7.38 2.53 18.87
C THR A 187 -6.90 3.87 18.31
N ARG A 188 -7.71 4.54 17.48
CA ARG A 188 -7.40 5.89 16.98
C ARG A 188 -7.33 6.93 18.10
N ARG A 189 -8.21 6.84 19.09
CA ARG A 189 -8.16 7.73 20.26
C ARG A 189 -6.91 7.48 21.10
N LEU A 190 -6.55 6.22 21.32
CA LEU A 190 -5.32 5.85 22.03
C LEU A 190 -4.06 6.31 21.30
N ALA A 191 -4.05 6.37 19.97
CA ALA A 191 -2.91 6.90 19.20
C ALA A 191 -2.57 8.35 19.56
N MET A 192 -3.56 9.13 20.01
CA MET A 192 -3.37 10.51 20.45
C MET A 192 -2.77 10.62 21.86
N ASN A 193 -2.78 9.55 22.64
CA ASN A 193 -2.13 9.51 23.95
C ASN A 193 -0.60 9.38 23.74
N PRO A 194 0.22 10.30 24.29
CA PRO A 194 1.68 10.29 24.12
C PRO A 194 2.35 8.97 24.48
N ARG A 195 1.72 8.18 25.37
CA ARG A 195 2.19 6.85 25.76
C ARG A 195 2.20 5.86 24.59
N TYR A 196 1.24 5.94 23.68
CA TYR A 196 1.04 4.97 22.61
C TYR A 196 1.36 5.52 21.21
N THR A 197 1.66 6.81 21.07
CA THR A 197 1.97 7.43 19.76
C THR A 197 3.12 6.74 19.02
N ALA A 198 4.10 6.17 19.73
CA ALA A 198 5.20 5.43 19.10
C ALA A 198 4.83 3.99 18.69
N LEU A 199 3.74 3.44 19.22
CA LEU A 199 3.28 2.07 19.00
C LEU A 199 2.14 1.98 17.98
N ILE A 200 1.22 2.95 18.02
CA ILE A 200 0.01 2.96 17.21
C ILE A 200 0.22 3.85 15.98
N ASP A 201 0.52 3.22 14.85
CA ASP A 201 0.45 3.83 13.53
C ASP A 201 -0.80 3.37 12.76
N GLU A 202 -1.00 3.88 11.55
CA GLU A 202 -2.16 3.53 10.72
C GLU A 202 -2.18 2.04 10.38
N ALA A 203 -1.01 1.42 10.20
CA ALA A 203 -0.88 0.00 9.92
C ALA A 203 -1.28 -0.86 11.14
N TYR A 204 -0.95 -0.44 12.36
CA TYR A 204 -1.37 -1.09 13.60
C TYR A 204 -2.89 -1.04 13.75
N ILE A 205 -3.51 0.13 13.50
CA ILE A 205 -4.97 0.29 13.52
C ILE A 205 -5.63 -0.67 12.52
N GLU A 206 -5.16 -0.67 11.27
CA GLU A 206 -5.72 -1.56 10.23
C GLU A 206 -5.59 -3.04 10.63
N ARG A 207 -4.45 -3.45 11.20
CA ARG A 207 -4.24 -4.83 11.68
C ARG A 207 -5.22 -5.20 12.78
N LEU A 208 -5.41 -4.34 13.80
CA LEU A 208 -6.31 -4.62 14.93
C LEU A 208 -7.77 -4.70 14.48
N VAL A 209 -8.22 -3.80 13.62
CA VAL A 209 -9.58 -3.82 13.06
C VAL A 209 -9.81 -5.10 12.26
N LYS A 210 -8.84 -5.53 11.44
CA LYS A 210 -8.95 -6.78 10.69
C LYS A 210 -8.88 -8.02 11.60
N ALA A 211 -8.12 -7.98 12.69
CA ALA A 211 -7.92 -9.11 13.60
C ALA A 211 -9.02 -9.27 14.65
N CYS A 212 -9.68 -8.18 15.05
CA CYS A 212 -10.74 -8.11 16.06
C CYS A 212 -11.81 -9.23 15.95
N PRO A 213 -12.38 -9.52 14.77
CA PRO A 213 -13.39 -10.58 14.61
C PRO A 213 -12.90 -12.00 14.92
N LEU A 214 -11.58 -12.22 14.97
CA LEU A 214 -11.03 -13.55 15.24
C LEU A 214 -11.06 -13.91 16.73
N HIS A 215 -11.30 -12.97 17.65
CA HIS A 215 -11.18 -13.18 19.10
C HIS A 215 -11.86 -14.47 19.57
N ASP A 216 -13.05 -14.76 19.02
CA ASP A 216 -13.88 -15.89 19.37
C ASP A 216 -13.82 -17.09 18.41
N ILE A 217 -12.88 -17.12 17.46
CA ILE A 217 -12.77 -18.17 16.43
C ILE A 217 -12.69 -19.59 17.04
N GLY A 218 -12.18 -19.70 18.27
CA GLY A 218 -12.06 -20.97 18.98
C GLY A 218 -13.37 -21.54 19.51
N LYS A 219 -14.47 -20.78 19.55
CA LYS A 219 -15.81 -21.29 19.91
C LYS A 219 -16.23 -22.45 19.00
N VAL A 220 -15.67 -22.54 17.80
CA VAL A 220 -15.85 -23.69 16.89
C VAL A 220 -15.49 -25.04 17.52
N GLY A 221 -14.54 -25.06 18.47
CA GLY A 221 -14.12 -26.28 19.16
C GLY A 221 -14.91 -26.59 20.45
N ILE A 222 -15.84 -25.71 20.85
CA ILE A 222 -16.67 -25.91 22.04
C ILE A 222 -17.90 -26.76 21.67
N SER A 223 -18.25 -27.69 22.57
CA SER A 223 -19.43 -28.55 22.41
C SER A 223 -20.72 -27.73 22.48
N ASP A 224 -21.69 -28.05 21.61
CA ASP A 224 -23.02 -27.39 21.60
C ASP A 224 -23.73 -27.50 22.96
N GLN A 225 -23.51 -28.58 23.71
CA GLN A 225 -24.10 -28.75 25.05
C GLN A 225 -23.64 -27.67 26.05
N ILE A 226 -22.47 -27.08 25.82
CA ILE A 226 -21.90 -26.01 26.64
C ILE A 226 -22.19 -24.66 26.00
N LEU A 227 -21.91 -24.53 24.70
CA LEU A 227 -22.08 -23.28 23.94
C LEU A 227 -23.53 -22.80 23.92
N LEU A 228 -24.47 -23.72 23.70
CA LEU A 228 -25.90 -23.41 23.56
C LEU A 228 -26.70 -23.70 24.83
N LYS A 229 -26.05 -23.88 25.98
CA LYS A 229 -26.73 -24.28 27.22
C LYS A 229 -27.73 -23.20 27.66
N PRO A 230 -29.02 -23.55 27.86
CA PRO A 230 -29.98 -22.60 28.38
C PRO A 230 -29.84 -22.41 29.89
N GLY A 231 -29.04 -21.43 30.28
CA GLY A 231 -28.86 -21.01 31.67
C GLY A 231 -27.41 -20.75 32.06
N ILE A 232 -27.17 -20.68 33.36
CA ILE A 232 -25.83 -20.45 33.92
C ILE A 232 -25.01 -21.74 33.80
N LEU A 233 -23.78 -21.63 33.31
CA LEU A 233 -22.82 -22.73 33.28
C LEU A 233 -22.39 -23.11 34.70
N THR A 234 -22.20 -24.40 34.97
CA THR A 234 -21.49 -24.83 36.19
C THR A 234 -20.03 -24.39 36.12
N THR A 235 -19.31 -24.45 37.24
CA THR A 235 -17.88 -24.12 37.26
C THR A 235 -17.10 -24.96 36.24
N GLU A 236 -17.38 -26.25 36.15
CA GLU A 236 -16.71 -27.17 35.23
C GLU A 236 -17.05 -26.87 33.77
N GLU A 237 -18.31 -26.55 33.48
CA GLU A 237 -18.72 -26.13 32.13
C GLU A 237 -18.13 -24.78 31.73
N TYR A 238 -18.01 -23.86 32.69
CA TYR A 238 -17.37 -22.57 32.48
C TYR A 238 -15.87 -22.74 32.21
N ASP A 239 -15.18 -23.63 32.92
CA ASP A 239 -13.79 -23.96 32.64
C ASP A 239 -13.60 -24.57 31.24
N LEU A 240 -14.55 -25.40 30.78
CA LEU A 240 -14.57 -25.88 29.39
C LEU A 240 -14.85 -24.77 28.38
N MET A 241 -15.69 -23.78 28.70
CA MET A 241 -15.94 -22.62 27.83
C MET A 241 -14.69 -21.77 27.64
N LYS A 242 -13.89 -21.56 28.69
CA LYS A 242 -12.63 -20.78 28.63
C LYS A 242 -11.63 -21.34 27.62
N GLU A 243 -11.70 -22.64 27.30
CA GLU A 243 -10.79 -23.28 26.35
C GLU A 243 -10.91 -22.72 24.92
N HIS A 244 -11.97 -21.99 24.56
CA HIS A 244 -12.12 -21.39 23.23
C HIS A 244 -10.92 -20.50 22.90
N VAL A 245 -10.43 -19.74 23.88
CA VAL A 245 -9.23 -18.91 23.79
C VAL A 245 -8.03 -19.74 23.30
N MET A 246 -7.76 -20.87 23.95
CA MET A 246 -6.62 -21.73 23.60
C MET A 246 -6.83 -22.53 22.32
N ILE A 247 -8.07 -22.90 22.01
CA ILE A 247 -8.42 -23.56 20.73
C ILE A 247 -8.17 -22.60 19.58
N GLY A 248 -8.63 -21.35 19.69
CA GLY A 248 -8.45 -20.31 18.68
C GLY A 248 -6.96 -19.97 18.48
N TYR A 249 -6.25 -19.70 19.59
CA TYR A 249 -4.82 -19.40 19.56
C TYR A 249 -4.01 -20.52 18.88
N ARG A 250 -4.23 -21.79 19.28
CA ARG A 250 -3.53 -22.95 18.68
C ARG A 250 -3.89 -23.14 17.21
N SER A 251 -5.12 -22.84 16.81
CA SER A 251 -5.55 -22.94 15.41
C SER A 251 -4.82 -21.95 14.52
N ILE A 252 -4.74 -20.68 14.94
CA ILE A 252 -3.99 -19.65 14.23
C ILE A 252 -2.50 -19.98 14.23
N GLN A 253 -1.93 -20.32 15.40
CA GLN A 253 -0.52 -20.69 15.53
C GLN A 253 -0.14 -21.81 14.56
N ARG A 254 -0.92 -22.91 14.51
CA ARG A 254 -0.66 -24.03 13.60
C ARG A 254 -0.78 -23.62 12.13
N ALA A 255 -1.76 -22.79 11.78
CA ALA A 255 -1.91 -22.31 10.40
C ALA A 255 -0.69 -21.49 9.97
N VAL A 256 -0.22 -20.60 10.85
CA VAL A 256 0.98 -19.78 10.66
C VAL A 256 2.23 -20.66 10.54
N GLU A 257 2.45 -21.59 11.47
CA GLU A 257 3.59 -22.52 11.42
C GLU A 257 3.61 -23.35 10.13
N ASN A 258 2.44 -23.85 9.69
CA ASN A 258 2.31 -24.61 8.45
C ASN A 258 2.53 -23.75 7.19
N SER A 259 2.24 -22.45 7.24
CA SER A 259 2.49 -21.52 6.14
C SER A 259 3.95 -21.07 6.10
N ILE A 260 4.54 -20.72 7.24
CA ILE A 260 5.96 -20.37 7.37
C ILE A 260 6.84 -21.54 6.93
N LEU A 261 6.47 -22.79 7.22
CA LEU A 261 7.20 -23.96 6.72
C LEU A 261 7.22 -24.02 5.19
N LYS A 262 6.17 -23.52 4.52
CA LYS A 262 6.08 -23.44 3.05
C LYS A 262 6.83 -22.23 2.49
N ASP A 263 6.85 -21.10 3.20
CA ASP A 263 7.52 -19.88 2.77
C ASP A 263 9.05 -19.90 3.02
N LEU A 264 9.51 -20.59 4.09
CA LEU A 264 10.93 -20.86 4.33
C LEU A 264 11.58 -21.69 3.19
N LEU A 265 10.78 -22.36 2.36
CA LEU A 265 11.25 -23.06 1.17
C LEU A 265 11.37 -22.12 -0.06
N ASN A 266 10.79 -20.91 -0.03
CA ASN A 266 10.66 -20.02 -1.20
C ASN A 266 11.26 -18.60 -1.04
N SER A 267 11.86 -18.28 0.12
CA SER A 267 12.67 -17.08 0.43
C SER A 267 11.95 -15.74 0.71
N SER A 268 12.64 -14.95 1.56
CA SER A 268 12.59 -13.47 1.72
C SER A 268 11.53 -12.86 2.65
N GLY A 269 11.73 -13.02 3.96
CA GLY A 269 12.09 -11.90 4.85
C GLY A 269 11.16 -10.71 5.12
N ASP A 270 9.94 -10.62 4.58
CA ASP A 270 9.02 -9.52 4.93
C ASP A 270 8.09 -9.88 6.11
N SER A 271 8.10 -9.05 7.16
CA SER A 271 7.49 -9.29 8.48
C SER A 271 6.00 -8.97 8.60
N LEU A 272 5.40 -8.32 7.60
CA LEU A 272 4.06 -7.74 7.68
C LEU A 272 2.92 -8.77 7.89
N PRO A 273 2.86 -9.92 7.17
CA PRO A 273 1.84 -10.94 7.44
C PRO A 273 1.95 -11.49 8.87
N MET A 274 3.18 -11.60 9.38
CA MET A 274 3.45 -12.11 10.72
C MET A 274 3.00 -11.17 11.83
N GLU A 275 3.02 -9.86 11.59
CA GLU A 275 2.49 -8.87 12.53
C GLU A 275 0.97 -9.00 12.68
N PHE A 276 0.23 -9.17 11.58
CA PHE A 276 -1.21 -9.41 11.64
C PHE A 276 -1.55 -10.64 12.49
N PHE A 277 -0.91 -11.79 12.21
CA PHE A 277 -1.19 -13.01 12.97
C PHE A 277 -0.73 -12.93 14.42
N ARG A 278 0.33 -12.16 14.71
CA ARG A 278 0.75 -11.90 16.10
C ARG A 278 -0.34 -11.16 16.87
N GLU A 279 -0.89 -10.08 16.30
CA GLU A 279 -1.98 -9.33 16.93
C GLU A 279 -3.24 -10.18 17.06
N ALA A 280 -3.61 -10.94 16.03
CA ALA A 280 -4.74 -11.88 16.10
C ALA A 280 -4.56 -12.92 17.21
N MET A 281 -3.38 -13.52 17.32
CA MET A 281 -3.08 -14.47 18.40
C MET A 281 -3.11 -13.82 19.78
N SER A 282 -2.60 -12.59 19.92
CA SER A 282 -2.66 -11.83 21.17
C SER A 282 -4.09 -11.51 21.59
N ILE A 283 -4.92 -11.03 20.65
CA ILE A 283 -6.34 -10.77 20.88
C ILE A 283 -7.04 -12.06 21.31
N VAL A 284 -6.95 -13.12 20.50
CA VAL A 284 -7.63 -14.40 20.78
C VAL A 284 -7.23 -14.95 22.14
N ARG A 285 -5.93 -14.94 22.46
CA ARG A 285 -5.42 -15.55 23.70
C ARG A 285 -5.75 -14.74 24.95
N SER A 286 -5.85 -13.41 24.84
CA SER A 286 -5.81 -12.55 26.02
C SER A 286 -6.98 -11.58 26.15
N HIS A 287 -7.98 -11.59 25.26
CA HIS A 287 -9.14 -10.69 25.37
C HIS A 287 -10.03 -10.94 26.61
N HIS A 288 -9.82 -12.06 27.32
CA HIS A 288 -10.45 -12.34 28.62
C HIS A 288 -9.49 -12.23 29.82
N GLU A 289 -8.29 -11.71 29.60
CA GLU A 289 -7.43 -11.28 30.70
C GLU A 289 -8.03 -10.02 31.35
N HIS A 290 -7.89 -9.90 32.66
CA HIS A 290 -8.33 -8.73 33.41
C HIS A 290 -7.11 -7.93 33.86
N TYR A 291 -7.21 -6.61 33.81
CA TYR A 291 -6.10 -5.71 34.14
C TYR A 291 -5.49 -5.96 35.54
N ASP A 292 -6.27 -6.47 36.51
CA ASP A 292 -5.81 -6.81 37.85
C ASP A 292 -5.14 -8.19 37.99
N GLY A 293 -5.18 -9.02 36.95
CA GLY A 293 -4.67 -10.40 36.91
C GLY A 293 -5.70 -11.47 37.28
N SER A 294 -6.97 -11.13 37.46
CA SER A 294 -8.03 -12.09 37.79
C SER A 294 -8.64 -12.82 36.59
N GLY A 295 -8.21 -12.47 35.37
CA GLY A 295 -8.70 -13.03 34.11
C GLY A 295 -8.08 -14.39 33.77
N TYR A 296 -8.24 -14.79 32.50
CA TYR A 296 -7.77 -16.07 31.99
C TYR A 296 -7.28 -15.92 30.54
N PRO A 297 -6.45 -16.84 30.02
CA PRO A 297 -6.04 -18.13 30.59
C PRO A 297 -4.76 -18.10 31.41
N ASP A 298 -3.95 -17.04 31.29
CA ASP A 298 -2.60 -16.96 31.82
C ASP A 298 -2.55 -16.13 33.12
N GLY A 299 -3.57 -15.31 33.41
CA GLY A 299 -3.64 -14.46 34.61
C GLY A 299 -2.67 -13.28 34.53
N LEU A 300 -2.52 -12.74 33.31
CA LEU A 300 -1.62 -11.62 33.03
C LEU A 300 -2.12 -10.35 33.71
N LYS A 301 -1.21 -9.52 34.22
CA LYS A 301 -1.57 -8.31 34.96
C LYS A 301 -1.07 -7.03 34.28
N GLY A 302 -1.95 -6.03 34.23
CA GLY A 302 -1.63 -4.70 33.72
C GLY A 302 -1.11 -4.74 32.28
N GLU A 303 0.11 -4.26 32.09
CA GLU A 303 0.75 -4.16 30.78
C GLU A 303 1.39 -5.46 30.27
N GLU A 304 1.39 -6.52 31.08
CA GLU A 304 1.71 -7.87 30.58
C GLU A 304 0.66 -8.33 29.56
N ILE A 305 -0.57 -7.81 29.65
CA ILE A 305 -1.62 -8.01 28.66
C ILE A 305 -1.28 -7.19 27.41
N PRO A 306 -1.20 -7.81 26.22
CA PRO A 306 -1.00 -7.08 24.98
C PRO A 306 -2.03 -5.96 24.81
N LEU A 307 -1.60 -4.81 24.28
CA LEU A 307 -2.50 -3.65 24.12
C LEU A 307 -3.73 -4.00 23.26
N SER A 308 -3.54 -4.75 22.18
CA SER A 308 -4.63 -5.23 21.32
C SER A 308 -5.69 -6.04 22.07
N ALA A 309 -5.27 -6.88 23.02
CA ALA A 309 -6.18 -7.65 23.87
C ALA A 309 -6.89 -6.78 24.92
N ARG A 310 -6.21 -5.78 25.51
CA ARG A 310 -6.83 -4.82 26.44
C ARG A 310 -7.93 -3.99 25.76
N ILE A 311 -7.69 -3.56 24.52
CA ILE A 311 -8.68 -2.85 23.70
C ILE A 311 -9.85 -3.79 23.37
N MET A 312 -9.57 -5.02 22.93
CA MET A 312 -10.62 -6.01 22.60
C MET A 312 -11.51 -6.34 23.82
N ALA A 313 -10.91 -6.50 25.01
CA ALA A 313 -11.66 -6.83 26.22
C ALA A 313 -12.75 -5.79 26.53
N LEU A 314 -12.44 -4.50 26.37
CA LEU A 314 -13.44 -3.43 26.54
C LEU A 314 -14.50 -3.48 25.43
N VAL A 315 -14.07 -3.61 24.17
CA VAL A 315 -14.95 -3.66 23.00
C VAL A 315 -15.98 -4.80 23.12
N ASP A 316 -15.51 -6.01 23.43
CA ASP A 316 -16.36 -7.20 23.56
C ASP A 316 -17.39 -7.03 24.68
N VAL A 317 -16.94 -6.60 25.86
CA VAL A 317 -17.85 -6.41 27.00
C VAL A 317 -18.86 -5.30 26.74
N PHE A 318 -18.45 -4.19 26.13
CA PHE A 318 -19.39 -3.12 25.78
C PHE A 318 -20.48 -3.60 24.82
N ASP A 319 -20.10 -4.31 23.75
CA ASP A 319 -21.07 -4.84 22.78
C ASP A 319 -21.99 -5.88 23.42
N ALA A 320 -21.42 -6.77 24.25
CA ALA A 320 -22.17 -7.80 24.96
C ALA A 320 -23.17 -7.24 25.99
N LEU A 321 -22.85 -6.14 26.67
CA LEU A 321 -23.74 -5.51 27.65
C LEU A 321 -24.88 -4.72 26.99
N THR A 322 -24.61 -4.07 25.86
CA THR A 322 -25.57 -3.17 25.19
C THR A 322 -26.51 -3.88 24.22
N ASN A 323 -26.23 -5.13 23.86
CA ASN A 323 -27.06 -5.92 22.95
C ASN A 323 -27.74 -7.09 23.66
N HIS A 324 -28.89 -7.51 23.10
CA HIS A 324 -29.70 -8.57 23.69
C HIS A 324 -29.05 -9.94 23.49
N ARG A 325 -28.91 -10.72 24.57
CA ARG A 325 -28.59 -12.16 24.53
C ARG A 325 -29.78 -12.95 25.05
N VAL A 326 -29.98 -14.19 24.60
CA VAL A 326 -31.16 -15.01 24.95
C VAL A 326 -31.40 -15.17 26.45
N TYR A 327 -30.36 -15.04 27.28
CA TYR A 327 -30.44 -15.17 28.74
C TYR A 327 -30.34 -13.85 29.53
N LYS A 328 -30.12 -12.69 28.88
CA LYS A 328 -29.97 -11.39 29.57
C LYS A 328 -30.55 -10.23 28.74
N PRO A 329 -31.43 -9.40 29.34
CA PRO A 329 -31.88 -8.18 28.67
C PRO A 329 -30.70 -7.21 28.50
N ALA A 330 -30.66 -6.54 27.34
CA ALA A 330 -29.68 -5.51 27.04
C ALA A 330 -29.71 -4.40 28.09
N TRP A 331 -28.54 -3.89 28.48
CA TRP A 331 -28.42 -2.70 29.32
C TRP A 331 -28.59 -1.45 28.48
N SER A 332 -28.97 -0.34 29.13
CA SER A 332 -28.80 0.97 28.48
C SER A 332 -27.33 1.28 28.32
N ILE A 333 -26.99 2.09 27.31
CA ILE A 333 -25.60 2.52 27.07
C ILE A 333 -25.04 3.19 28.33
N GLU A 334 -25.82 4.03 29.00
CA GLU A 334 -25.40 4.72 30.22
C GLU A 334 -24.99 3.75 31.32
N LYS A 335 -25.75 2.66 31.49
CA LYS A 335 -25.46 1.64 32.50
C LYS A 335 -24.22 0.81 32.13
N ALA A 336 -24.04 0.50 30.85
CA ALA A 336 -22.84 -0.19 30.38
C ALA A 336 -21.58 0.66 30.60
N VAL A 337 -21.67 1.97 30.32
CA VAL A 337 -20.59 2.94 30.57
C VAL A 337 -20.26 3.03 32.06
N GLU A 338 -21.28 3.20 32.92
CA GLU A 338 -21.09 3.27 34.37
C GLU A 338 -20.37 2.03 34.90
N TYR A 339 -20.74 0.85 34.40
CA TYR A 339 -20.07 -0.40 34.75
C TYR A 339 -18.62 -0.45 34.29
N ILE A 340 -18.33 -0.08 33.04
CA ILE A 340 -16.97 -0.05 32.50
C ILE A 340 -16.09 0.91 33.30
N GLU A 341 -16.60 2.10 33.63
CA GLU A 341 -15.92 3.09 34.46
C GLU A 341 -15.61 2.54 35.86
N MET A 342 -16.58 1.88 36.50
CA MET A 342 -16.37 1.22 37.81
C MET A 342 -15.35 0.08 37.76
N GLN A 343 -15.18 -0.58 36.61
CA GLN A 343 -14.23 -1.67 36.41
C GLN A 343 -12.85 -1.20 35.92
N SER A 344 -12.62 0.11 35.80
CA SER A 344 -11.32 0.70 35.46
C SER A 344 -10.25 0.32 36.50
N GLY A 345 -9.13 -0.22 36.03
CA GLY A 345 -8.04 -0.74 36.87
C GLY A 345 -8.27 -2.14 37.46
N TYR A 346 -9.47 -2.71 37.27
CA TYR A 346 -9.81 -4.08 37.65
C TYR A 346 -9.91 -4.97 36.41
N GLN A 347 -11.02 -4.89 35.69
CA GLN A 347 -11.21 -5.63 34.45
C GLN A 347 -10.50 -4.94 33.29
N PHE A 348 -10.61 -3.61 33.21
CA PHE A 348 -10.16 -2.83 32.06
C PHE A 348 -8.94 -1.97 32.39
N ASP A 349 -8.12 -1.74 31.37
CA ASP A 349 -7.03 -0.77 31.43
C ASP A 349 -7.59 0.66 31.58
N PRO A 350 -7.17 1.43 32.59
CA PRO A 350 -7.59 2.82 32.76
C PRO A 350 -7.37 3.71 31.52
N ASP A 351 -6.25 3.55 30.82
CA ASP A 351 -5.96 4.36 29.62
C ASP A 351 -6.96 4.05 28.49
N VAL A 352 -7.44 2.81 28.40
CA VAL A 352 -8.43 2.34 27.42
C VAL A 352 -9.84 2.82 27.81
N VAL A 353 -10.18 2.80 29.10
CA VAL A 353 -11.45 3.34 29.62
C VAL A 353 -11.54 4.85 29.34
N ASP A 354 -10.50 5.62 29.66
CA ASP A 354 -10.45 7.06 29.43
C ASP A 354 -10.60 7.41 27.93
N ALA A 355 -10.01 6.58 27.06
CA ALA A 355 -10.18 6.71 25.62
C ALA A 355 -11.63 6.45 25.18
N MET A 356 -12.30 5.43 25.72
CA MET A 356 -13.71 5.15 25.42
C MET A 356 -14.63 6.26 25.92
N LEU A 357 -14.41 6.77 27.14
CA LEU A 357 -15.20 7.88 27.69
C LEU A 357 -15.06 9.15 26.85
N SER A 358 -13.88 9.41 26.29
CA SER A 358 -13.65 10.52 25.36
C SER A 358 -14.40 10.37 24.03
N GLU A 359 -14.74 9.15 23.64
CA GLU A 359 -15.36 8.79 22.36
C GLU A 359 -16.78 8.22 22.53
N ILE A 360 -17.44 8.55 23.65
CA ILE A 360 -18.74 7.97 23.98
C ILE A 360 -19.83 8.29 22.95
N ASP A 361 -19.78 9.48 22.36
CA ASP A 361 -20.71 9.89 21.30
C ASP A 361 -20.50 9.05 20.03
N SER A 362 -19.24 8.76 19.67
CA SER A 362 -18.88 7.85 18.58
C SER A 362 -19.41 6.43 18.85
N PHE A 363 -19.29 5.93 20.09
CA PHE A 363 -19.84 4.62 20.48
C PHE A 363 -21.37 4.57 20.37
N LYS A 364 -22.07 5.62 20.82
CA LYS A 364 -23.53 5.75 20.68
C LYS A 364 -23.96 5.76 19.22
N ASP A 365 -23.26 6.52 18.39
CA ASP A 365 -23.54 6.60 16.95
C ASP A 365 -23.37 5.24 16.26
N ILE A 366 -22.32 4.49 16.59
CA ILE A 366 -22.08 3.14 16.07
C ILE A 366 -23.23 2.21 16.49
N PHE A 367 -23.58 2.20 17.78
CA PHE A 367 -24.71 1.40 18.29
C PHE A 367 -26.01 1.74 17.54
N HIS A 368 -26.38 3.01 17.43
CA HIS A 368 -27.63 3.39 16.78
C HIS A 368 -27.68 3.06 15.28
N LYS A 369 -26.53 3.09 14.58
CA LYS A 369 -26.46 2.77 13.14
C LYS A 369 -26.50 1.27 12.85
N LEU A 370 -25.98 0.45 13.76
CA LEU A 370 -25.72 -0.98 13.53
C LEU A 370 -26.54 -1.93 14.42
N SER A 371 -27.47 -1.41 15.24
CA SER A 371 -28.38 -2.20 16.07
C SER A 371 -29.79 -2.35 15.48
N VAL A 372 -29.94 -2.19 14.15
CA VAL A 372 -31.23 -2.36 13.42
C VAL A 372 -31.40 -3.75 12.86
#